data_AF-A0A9P4A203-F1
#
_entry.id   AF-A0A9P4A203-F1
#
_cell.length_a   1.000
_cell.length_b   1.000
_cell.length_c   1.000
_cell.angle_alpha   90.00
_cell.angle_beta   90.00
_cell.angle_gamma   90.00
#
_symmetry.space_group_name_H-M   'P 1'
#
loop_
_entity.id
_entity.type
_entity.pdbx_description
1 polymer ?
#
loop_
_entity_poly.entity_id
_entity_poly.type
_entity_poly.pdbx_seq_one_letter_code
_entity_poly.pdbx_strand_id
1 'polypeptide(L)' 'MTNNEKILQAVLLDDKLMEFGGYTAEDIGNIYQAIDSDNCVISAVAQIISRTNEGATERELWKEINDYLKRNV' A
#
# COMPACT_ATOMS: atom_id res chain seq x y z
N MET A 1 6.90 -15.03 5.98
CA MET A 1 6.69 -13.63 6.40
C MET A 1 7.95 -12.82 6.17
N THR A 2 8.01 -12.11 5.05
CA THR A 2 9.09 -11.19 4.67
C THR A 2 8.99 -9.87 5.45
N ASN A 3 10.03 -9.03 5.42
CA ASN A 3 9.96 -7.70 6.06
C ASN A 3 8.86 -6.83 5.43
N ASN A 4 8.64 -6.95 4.12
CA ASN A 4 7.60 -6.21 3.40
C ASN A 4 6.22 -6.60 3.92
N GLU A 5 5.98 -7.89 4.12
CA GLU A 5 4.70 -8.39 4.66
C GLU A 5 4.46 -7.91 6.09
N LYS A 6 5.51 -7.84 6.93
CA LYS A 6 5.40 -7.31 8.30
C LYS A 6 5.03 -5.82 8.31
N ILE A 7 5.69 -5.02 7.46
CA ILE A 7 5.41 -3.58 7.36
C ILE A 7 4.01 -3.36 6.79
N LEU A 8 3.64 -4.11 5.74
CA LEU A 8 2.33 -4.03 5.11
C LEU A 8 1.21 -4.28 6.13
N GLN A 9 1.30 -5.37 6.90
CA GLN A 9 0.31 -5.65 7.94
C GLN A 9 0.32 -4.60 9.04
N ALA A 10 1.50 -4.17 9.51
CA ALA A 10 1.59 -3.17 10.57
C ALA A 10 0.94 -1.83 10.20
N VAL A 11 0.99 -1.45 8.91
CA VAL A 11 0.37 -0.21 8.42
C VAL A 11 -1.11 -0.42 8.13
N LEU A 12 -1.47 -1.47 7.40
CA LEU A 12 -2.85 -1.66 6.93
C LEU A 12 -3.82 -2.17 8.00
N LEU A 13 -3.33 -2.72 9.12
CA LEU A 13 -4.15 -3.10 10.28
C LEU A 13 -4.46 -1.92 11.21
N ASP A 14 -4.11 -0.69 10.84
CA ASP A 14 -4.57 0.50 11.57
C ASP A 14 -6.07 0.72 11.34
N ASP A 15 -6.84 0.78 12.42
CA ASP A 15 -8.30 0.87 12.38
C ASP A 15 -8.80 2.08 11.55
N LYS A 16 -8.08 3.20 11.58
CA LYS A 16 -8.50 4.40 10.83
C LYS A 16 -8.25 4.26 9.34
N LEU A 17 -7.16 3.60 8.95
CA LEU A 17 -6.89 3.28 7.55
C LEU A 17 -7.91 2.28 7.01
N MET A 18 -8.27 1.27 7.81
CA MET A 18 -9.31 0.30 7.48
C MET A 18 -10.68 0.98 7.30
N GLU A 19 -11.07 1.85 8.23
CA GLU A 19 -12.30 2.64 8.13
C GLU A 19 -12.31 3.54 6.89
N PHE A 20 -11.22 4.29 6.66
CA PHE A 20 -11.10 5.19 5.52
C PHE A 20 -11.13 4.46 4.17
N GLY A 21 -10.40 3.34 4.08
CA GLY A 21 -10.31 2.53 2.87
C GLY A 21 -11.50 1.59 2.68
N GLY A 22 -12.32 1.35 3.69
CA GLY A 22 -13.45 0.41 3.62
C GLY A 22 -13.03 -1.04 3.38
N TYR A 23 -11.89 -1.46 3.92
CA TYR A 23 -11.37 -2.82 3.81
C TYR A 23 -11.23 -3.48 5.18
N THR A 24 -11.16 -4.81 5.19
CA THR A 24 -10.97 -5.64 6.37
C THR A 24 -9.59 -6.30 6.36
N ALA A 25 -9.21 -6.92 7.49
CA ALA A 25 -7.93 -7.63 7.58
C ALA A 25 -7.82 -8.81 6.60
N GLU A 26 -8.95 -9.40 6.18
CA GLU A 26 -9.00 -10.50 5.21
C GLU A 26 -8.69 -10.04 3.78
N ASP A 27 -8.93 -8.76 3.49
CA ASP A 27 -8.62 -8.14 2.20
C ASP A 27 -7.11 -7.84 2.06
N ILE A 28 -6.36 -7.88 3.16
CA ILE A 28 -4.90 -7.66 3.18
C ILE A 28 -4.20 -8.96 2.77
N GLY A 29 -3.94 -9.09 1.47
CA GLY A 29 -3.15 -10.18 0.91
C GLY A 29 -1.63 -10.06 1.17
N ASN A 30 -0.85 -10.85 0.45
CA ASN A 30 0.60 -10.65 0.39
C ASN A 30 0.97 -9.38 -0.40
N ILE A 31 2.24 -8.97 -0.38
CA ILE A 31 2.68 -7.72 -1.02
C ILE A 31 2.31 -7.64 -2.52
N TYR A 32 2.36 -8.74 -3.26
CA TYR A 32 2.02 -8.76 -4.69
C TYR A 32 0.52 -8.58 -4.91
N GLN A 33 -0.31 -9.30 -4.13
CA GLN A 33 -1.76 -9.15 -4.16
C GLN A 33 -2.19 -7.74 -3.73
N ALA A 34 -1.50 -7.17 -2.75
CA ALA A 34 -1.81 -5.83 -2.25
C ALA A 34 -1.50 -4.75 -3.29
N ILE A 35 -0.41 -4.87 -4.06
CA ILE A 35 -0.09 -3.96 -5.17
C ILE A 35 -1.23 -3.94 -6.20
N ASP A 36 -1.78 -5.11 -6.54
CA ASP A 36 -2.86 -5.26 -7.53
C ASP A 36 -4.27 -5.16 -6.91
N SER A 37 -4.39 -4.69 -5.66
CA SER A 37 -5.68 -4.56 -4.98
C SER A 37 -6.56 -3.50 -5.65
N ASP A 38 -7.86 -3.80 -5.78
CA ASP A 38 -8.88 -2.83 -6.19
C ASP A 38 -9.06 -1.71 -5.13
N ASN A 39 -8.60 -1.94 -3.90
CA ASN A 39 -8.60 -0.94 -2.86
C ASN A 39 -7.39 -0.01 -3.02
N CYS A 40 -7.66 1.25 -3.38
CA CYS A 40 -6.61 2.24 -3.63
C CYS A 40 -5.71 2.51 -2.42
N VAL A 41 -6.21 2.33 -1.19
CA VAL A 41 -5.41 2.48 0.05
C VAL A 41 -4.45 1.31 0.19
N ILE A 42 -4.94 0.07 0.04
CA ILE A 42 -4.11 -1.14 0.08
C ILE A 42 -3.02 -1.07 -0.99
N SER A 43 -3.40 -0.75 -2.24
CA SER A 43 -2.46 -0.67 -3.36
C SER A 43 -1.43 0.44 -3.18
N ALA A 44 -1.84 1.63 -2.75
CA ALA A 44 -0.90 2.74 -2.53
C ALA A 44 0.14 2.40 -1.44
N VAL A 45 -0.28 1.81 -0.31
CA VAL A 45 0.64 1.41 0.76
C VAL A 45 1.60 0.31 0.29
N ALA A 46 1.09 -0.68 -0.44
CA ALA A 46 1.92 -1.76 -0.97
C ALA A 46 2.96 -1.25 -1.99
N GLN A 47 2.57 -0.32 -2.87
CA GLN A 47 3.49 0.35 -3.80
C GLN A 47 4.58 1.13 -3.07
N ILE A 48 4.23 1.91 -2.04
CA ILE A 48 5.21 2.65 -1.22
C ILE A 48 6.24 1.68 -0.63
N ILE A 49 5.79 0.58 -0.02
CA ILE A 49 6.68 -0.40 0.61
C ILE A 49 7.57 -1.08 -0.42
N SER A 50 7.03 -1.52 -1.57
CA SER A 50 7.83 -2.18 -2.61
C SER A 50 8.91 -1.25 -3.16
N ARG A 51 8.51 -0.04 -3.55
CA ARG A 51 9.38 0.96 -4.18
C ARG A 51 10.45 1.48 -3.21
N THR A 52 10.10 1.63 -1.93
CA THR A 52 11.09 1.99 -0.89
C THR A 52 12.17 0.92 -0.76
N ASN A 53 11.80 -0.37 -0.81
CA ASN A 53 12.77 -1.46 -0.75
C ASN A 53 13.62 -1.58 -2.04
N GLU A 54 13.10 -1.11 -3.17
CA GLU A 54 13.84 -0.99 -4.44
C GLU A 54 14.80 0.21 -4.46
N GLY A 55 14.82 1.03 -3.41
CA GLY A 55 15.70 2.19 -3.29
C GLY A 55 15.19 3.44 -4.00
N ALA A 56 13.88 3.52 -4.28
CA ALA A 56 13.27 4.73 -4.82
C ALA A 56 13.47 5.92 -3.88
N THR A 57 13.78 7.08 -4.45
CA THR A 57 13.87 8.32 -3.69
C THR A 57 12.49 8.80 -3.27
N GLU A 58 12.40 9.59 -2.20
CA GLU A 58 11.14 10.21 -1.76
C GLU A 58 10.46 11.00 -2.88
N ARG A 59 11.23 11.64 -3.76
CA ARG A 59 10.69 12.40 -4.90
C ARG A 59 10.03 11.50 -5.93
N GLU A 60 10.63 10.34 -6.22
CA GLU A 60 10.07 9.35 -7.15
C GLU A 60 8.81 8.74 -6.57
N LEU A 61 8.87 8.31 -5.30
CA LEU A 61 7.72 7.81 -4.54
C LEU A 61 6.56 8.79 -4.56
N TRP A 62 6.81 10.07 -4.23
CA TRP A 62 5.78 11.09 -4.23
C TRP A 62 5.12 11.25 -5.60
N LYS A 63 5.92 11.28 -6.67
CA LYS A 63 5.40 11.43 -8.02
C LYS A 63 4.53 10.22 -8.41
N GLU A 64 5.03 9.02 -8.21
CA GLU A 64 4.36 7.77 -8.62
C GLU A 64 3.06 7.56 -7.85
N ILE A 65 3.09 7.70 -6.52
CA ILE A 65 1.92 7.50 -5.67
C ILE A 65 0.87 8.59 -5.90
N ASN A 66 1.28 9.85 -6.06
CA ASN A 66 0.35 10.93 -6.36
C ASN A 66 -0.32 10.75 -7.73
N ASP A 67 0.44 10.33 -8.74
CA ASP A 67 -0.10 10.04 -10.06
C ASP A 67 -1.05 8.82 -10.04
N TYR A 68 -0.74 7.80 -9.23
CA TYR A 68 -1.62 6.65 -9.00
C TYR A 68 -2.93 7.07 -8.32
N LEU A 69 -2.86 7.79 -7.19
CA LEU A 69 -4.04 8.19 -6.43
C LEU A 69 -4.96 9.09 -7.25
N LYS A 70 -4.42 10.04 -8.02
CA LYS A 70 -5.22 10.91 -8.91
C LYS A 70 -6.01 10.16 -10.00
N ARG A 71 -5.61 8.93 -10.34
CA ARG A 71 -6.28 8.11 -11.36
C ARG A 71 -7.31 7.15 -10.76
N ASN A 72 -7.24 6.87 -9.46
CA ASN A 72 -7.99 5.82 -8.80
C ASN A 72 -8.86 6.31 -7.63
N VAL A 73 -8.88 7.62 -7.35
CA VAL A 73 -9.72 8.30 -6.35
C VAL A 73 -10.69 9.26 -7.03
#